data_AF-A0A6N1YHX4-F1
#
_entry.id   AF-A0A6N1YHX4-F1
#
_cell.length_a   1.000
_cell.length_b   1.000
_cell.length_c   1.000
_cell.angle_alpha   90.00
_cell.angle_beta   90.00
_cell.angle_gamma   90.00
#
_symmetry.space_group_name_H-M   'P 1'
#
loop_
_entity.id
_entity.type
_entity.pdbx_description
1 polymer ?
#
loop_
_entity_poly.entity_id
_entity_poly.type
_entity_poly.pdbx_seq_one_letter_code
_entity_poly.pdbx_strand_id
1 'polypeptide(L)'
;MYTEIIWQEGVPCELPDVFNPFLIQINGGRDYRSLGKLSEPKSYKNNESKIALEWIARELLFFILLEQNQELSESRIRNYISSGNWMIRYLAEHNLDLIEIESYKVITKIFQKIASKTKSNTINRSSSSENGNRTDIHYLQNLNLFLSYLYPDDVQIISDHLDHGKKIESIIEPPSEFCVVESTRYIAQRIKHEENKHSNALSILKGNPTLTENEITSFFKSTKDYRNCFLYLFIAVTGINGTNSMLITLEDLDITNNKKISGKSISIYKKRANKIVFFEIPKEILTKFIAPFISLFNTYNTLCDKFGVNSKLHFMGQQVLCERNEYRHILQYYTFRSWTKPIKQKVIDHLGMSTN
;
A
#
# COMPACT_ATOMS: atom_id res chain seq x y z
N MET A 1 1.08 -20.16 -22.74
CA MET A 1 1.40 -18.74 -22.99
C MET A 1 1.49 -18.06 -21.64
N TYR A 2 2.54 -17.27 -21.38
CA TYR A 2 2.71 -16.58 -20.09
C TYR A 2 1.89 -15.28 -20.07
N THR A 3 1.36 -14.94 -18.90
CA THR A 3 0.80 -13.62 -18.62
C THR A 3 1.94 -12.74 -18.12
N GLU A 4 2.27 -11.69 -18.87
CA GLU A 4 3.33 -10.76 -18.49
C GLU A 4 2.79 -9.64 -17.60
N ILE A 5 3.52 -9.36 -16.52
CA ILE A 5 3.20 -8.30 -15.57
C ILE A 5 4.43 -7.40 -15.44
N ILE A 6 4.24 -6.11 -15.66
CA ILE A 6 5.30 -5.11 -15.54
C ILE A 6 5.26 -4.57 -14.11
N TRP A 7 6.30 -4.89 -13.34
CA TRP A 7 6.53 -4.37 -12.02
C TRP A 7 7.38 -3.10 -12.08
N GLN A 8 6.93 -2.07 -11.35
CA GLN A 8 7.57 -0.77 -11.28
C GLN A 8 7.50 -0.25 -9.84
N GLU A 9 8.62 0.30 -9.37
CA GLU A 9 8.70 0.90 -8.04
C GLU A 9 7.69 2.05 -7.91
N GLY A 10 6.96 2.08 -6.79
CA GLY A 10 5.91 3.04 -6.49
C GLY A 10 4.60 2.85 -7.26
N VAL A 11 4.48 1.79 -8.07
CA VAL A 11 3.29 1.57 -8.93
C VAL A 11 2.57 0.26 -8.57
N PRO A 12 1.24 0.31 -8.34
CA PRO A 12 0.40 -0.87 -8.18
C PRO A 12 0.60 -1.91 -9.27
N CYS A 13 1.15 -3.05 -8.88
CA CYS A 13 0.98 -4.27 -9.65
C CYS A 13 -0.39 -4.84 -9.35
N GLU A 14 -1.11 -5.23 -10.39
CA GLU A 14 -2.42 -5.85 -10.28
C GLU A 14 -2.32 -7.23 -10.94
N LEU A 15 -2.77 -8.27 -10.23
CA LEU A 15 -2.91 -9.62 -10.77
C LEU A 15 -4.33 -9.80 -11.31
N PRO A 16 -4.56 -10.68 -12.30
CA PRO A 16 -5.91 -11.07 -12.72
C PRO A 16 -6.70 -11.68 -11.55
N ASP A 17 -8.03 -11.65 -11.61
CA ASP A 17 -8.85 -12.25 -10.55
C ASP A 17 -8.73 -13.79 -10.52
N VAL A 18 -8.55 -14.41 -11.70
CA VAL A 18 -8.28 -15.84 -11.86
C VAL A 18 -7.05 -16.01 -12.74
N PHE A 19 -6.01 -16.64 -12.19
CA PHE A 19 -4.79 -16.95 -12.92
C PHE A 19 -4.11 -18.20 -12.37
N ASN A 20 -3.28 -18.82 -13.19
CA ASN A 20 -2.33 -19.81 -12.72
C ASN A 20 -1.04 -19.08 -12.27
N PRO A 21 -0.63 -19.22 -11.00
CA PRO A 21 0.53 -18.49 -10.47
C PRO A 21 1.85 -18.84 -11.17
N PHE A 22 1.98 -20.04 -11.73
CA PHE A 22 3.19 -20.47 -12.45
C PHE A 22 3.26 -19.97 -13.90
N LEU A 23 2.17 -19.37 -14.39
CA LEU A 23 2.11 -18.76 -15.72
C LEU A 23 2.26 -17.23 -15.68
N ILE A 24 2.55 -16.64 -14.51
CA ILE A 24 2.83 -15.21 -14.38
C ILE A 24 4.33 -14.95 -14.56
N GLN A 25 4.69 -14.12 -15.53
CA GLN A 25 6.05 -13.62 -15.72
C GLN A 25 6.14 -12.16 -15.28
N ILE A 26 7.04 -11.87 -14.35
CA ILE A 26 7.22 -10.54 -13.78
C ILE A 26 8.42 -9.89 -14.47
N ASN A 27 8.16 -8.80 -15.19
CA ASN A 27 9.17 -7.98 -15.85
C ASN A 27 9.44 -6.71 -15.04
N GLY A 28 10.68 -6.26 -15.03
CA GLY A 28 11.07 -5.03 -14.32
C GLY A 28 10.92 -3.80 -15.21
N GLY A 29 11.27 -2.65 -14.66
CA GLY A 29 11.35 -1.39 -15.37
C GLY A 29 12.75 -1.16 -15.96
N ARG A 30 13.62 -0.52 -15.18
CA ARG A 30 14.89 0.04 -15.68
C ARG A 30 16.10 -0.87 -15.47
N ASP A 31 16.15 -1.63 -14.37
CA ASP A 31 17.36 -2.34 -13.95
C ASP A 31 17.39 -3.79 -14.45
N TYR A 32 16.23 -4.42 -14.58
CA TYR A 32 16.09 -5.80 -15.03
C TYR A 32 14.97 -5.97 -16.06
N ARG A 33 15.32 -6.55 -17.22
CA ARG A 33 14.31 -6.93 -18.24
C ARG A 33 13.32 -7.98 -17.74
N SER A 34 13.73 -8.84 -16.81
CA SER A 34 12.85 -9.79 -16.12
C SER A 34 13.23 -9.90 -14.64
N LEU A 35 12.24 -9.81 -13.76
CA LEU A 35 12.39 -10.09 -12.33
C LEU A 35 12.21 -11.58 -12.03
N GLY A 36 11.57 -12.31 -12.92
CA GLY A 36 11.44 -13.77 -12.88
C GLY A 36 10.00 -14.24 -12.83
N LYS A 37 9.83 -15.50 -12.44
CA LYS A 37 8.52 -16.16 -12.28
C LYS A 37 8.59 -17.23 -11.21
N LEU A 38 7.43 -17.56 -10.64
CA LEU A 38 7.30 -18.79 -9.87
C LEU A 38 7.33 -19.99 -10.82
N SER A 39 8.03 -21.05 -10.41
CA SER A 39 8.26 -22.24 -11.20
C SER A 39 7.36 -23.37 -10.70
N GLU A 40 6.60 -23.95 -11.62
CA GLU A 40 5.79 -25.13 -11.32
C GLU A 40 6.73 -26.31 -10.96
N PRO A 41 6.50 -27.00 -9.83
CA PRO A 41 7.21 -28.23 -9.51
C PRO A 41 7.03 -29.29 -10.60
N LYS A 42 8.06 -30.11 -10.84
CA LYS A 42 7.99 -31.22 -11.80
C LYS A 42 7.02 -32.33 -11.38
N SER A 43 6.76 -32.42 -10.08
CA SER A 43 5.92 -33.46 -9.48
C SER A 43 5.36 -32.98 -8.15
N TYR A 44 4.20 -33.51 -7.79
CA TYR A 44 3.52 -33.30 -6.51
C TYR A 44 3.32 -34.65 -5.84
N LYS A 45 3.14 -34.67 -4.51
CA LYS A 45 2.83 -35.91 -3.79
C LYS A 45 1.47 -36.49 -4.14
N ASN A 46 0.46 -35.64 -4.29
CA ASN A 46 -0.88 -36.00 -4.76
C ASN A 46 -1.61 -34.75 -5.30
N ASN A 47 -2.83 -34.94 -5.80
CA ASN A 47 -3.65 -33.85 -6.37
C ASN A 47 -4.04 -32.80 -5.34
N GLU A 48 -4.28 -33.19 -4.10
CA GLU A 48 -4.62 -32.26 -3.01
C GLU A 48 -3.43 -31.35 -2.69
N SER A 49 -2.24 -31.92 -2.61
CA SER A 49 -1.00 -31.17 -2.42
C SER A 49 -0.74 -30.21 -3.57
N LYS A 50 -1.11 -30.57 -4.80
CA LYS A 50 -1.03 -29.67 -5.95
C LYS A 50 -1.94 -28.46 -5.76
N ILE A 51 -3.19 -28.66 -5.38
CA ILE A 51 -4.17 -27.58 -5.14
C ILE A 51 -3.65 -26.65 -4.04
N ALA A 52 -3.15 -27.21 -2.94
CA ALA A 52 -2.65 -26.41 -1.83
C ALA A 52 -1.38 -25.62 -2.20
N LEU A 53 -0.48 -26.20 -3.01
CA LEU A 53 0.69 -25.48 -3.54
C LEU A 53 0.31 -24.37 -4.53
N GLU A 54 -0.68 -24.59 -5.38
CA GLU A 54 -1.21 -23.56 -6.26
C GLU A 54 -1.81 -22.39 -5.45
N TRP A 55 -2.50 -22.68 -4.37
CA TRP A 55 -2.98 -21.65 -3.44
C TRP A 55 -1.83 -20.87 -2.80
N ILE A 56 -0.84 -21.56 -2.21
CA ILE A 56 0.34 -20.90 -1.62
C ILE A 56 1.09 -20.05 -2.65
N ALA A 57 1.28 -20.55 -3.87
CA ALA A 57 1.97 -19.82 -4.93
C ALA A 57 1.19 -18.57 -5.39
N ARG A 58 -0.15 -18.64 -5.39
CA ARG A 58 -1.03 -17.49 -5.64
C ARG A 58 -0.88 -16.44 -4.55
N GLU A 59 -1.00 -16.84 -3.29
CA GLU A 59 -0.84 -15.96 -2.14
C GLU A 59 0.56 -15.32 -2.09
N LEU A 60 1.59 -16.08 -2.47
CA LEU A 60 2.94 -15.55 -2.57
C LEU A 60 3.05 -14.47 -3.65
N LEU A 61 2.41 -14.64 -4.81
CA LEU A 61 2.38 -13.58 -5.82
C LEU A 61 1.61 -12.35 -5.34
N PHE A 62 0.53 -12.54 -4.59
CA PHE A 62 -0.15 -11.43 -3.93
C PHE A 62 0.77 -10.72 -2.92
N PHE A 63 1.46 -11.45 -2.05
CA PHE A 63 2.45 -10.88 -1.14
C PHE A 63 3.55 -10.11 -1.88
N ILE A 64 4.11 -10.68 -2.96
CA ILE A 64 5.22 -10.06 -3.72
C ILE A 64 4.76 -8.81 -4.47
N LEU A 65 3.57 -8.85 -5.09
CA LEU A 65 3.16 -7.87 -6.10
C LEU A 65 2.09 -6.90 -5.60
N LEU A 66 1.21 -7.30 -4.68
CA LEU A 66 0.16 -6.43 -4.16
C LEU A 66 0.64 -5.59 -2.97
N GLU A 67 0.39 -4.29 -3.12
CA GLU A 67 0.20 -3.22 -2.11
C GLU A 67 1.23 -3.00 -0.98
N GLN A 68 2.05 -3.98 -0.57
CA GLN A 68 3.05 -3.79 0.53
C GLN A 68 4.50 -3.69 0.05
N ASN A 69 4.81 -4.14 -1.17
CA ASN A 69 6.18 -4.35 -1.64
C ASN A 69 6.59 -3.46 -2.83
N GLN A 70 5.80 -2.44 -3.18
CA GLN A 70 6.09 -1.55 -4.32
C GLN A 70 7.15 -0.50 -4.07
N GLU A 71 7.56 -0.31 -2.81
CA GLU A 71 8.70 0.57 -2.45
C GLU A 71 10.02 -0.21 -2.39
N LEU A 72 9.99 -1.50 -2.76
CA LEU A 72 11.18 -2.33 -2.73
C LEU A 72 11.91 -2.27 -4.06
N SER A 73 13.23 -2.34 -4.06
CA SER A 73 13.99 -2.38 -5.30
C SER A 73 13.65 -3.62 -6.15
N GLU A 74 13.84 -3.53 -7.47
CA GLU A 74 13.69 -4.66 -8.38
C GLU A 74 14.49 -5.89 -7.92
N SER A 75 15.69 -5.68 -7.34
CA SER A 75 16.52 -6.73 -6.72
C SER A 75 15.81 -7.45 -5.57
N ARG A 76 15.09 -6.71 -4.72
CA ARG A 76 14.34 -7.29 -3.61
C ARG A 76 13.14 -8.11 -4.09
N ILE A 77 12.47 -7.68 -5.16
CA ILE A 77 11.41 -8.46 -5.81
C ILE A 77 11.97 -9.76 -6.40
N ARG A 78 13.11 -9.70 -7.11
CA ARG A 78 13.83 -10.90 -7.59
C ARG A 78 14.17 -11.86 -6.45
N ASN A 79 14.61 -11.32 -5.32
CA ASN A 79 14.94 -12.11 -4.15
C ASN A 79 13.70 -12.80 -3.57
N TYR A 80 12.55 -12.12 -3.48
CA TYR A 80 11.31 -12.79 -3.05
C TYR A 80 10.86 -13.87 -4.01
N ILE A 81 10.93 -13.65 -5.33
CA ILE A 81 10.62 -14.68 -6.33
C ILE A 81 11.55 -15.90 -6.16
N SER A 82 12.84 -15.65 -5.92
CA SER A 82 13.83 -16.71 -5.70
C SER A 82 13.57 -17.49 -4.41
N SER A 83 13.28 -16.80 -3.29
CA SER A 83 12.86 -17.43 -2.03
C SER A 83 11.56 -18.21 -2.18
N GLY A 84 10.63 -17.68 -2.97
CA GLY A 84 9.37 -18.31 -3.33
C GLY A 84 9.56 -19.64 -4.03
N ASN A 85 10.38 -19.66 -5.07
CA ASN A 85 10.73 -20.87 -5.80
C ASN A 85 11.42 -21.91 -4.90
N TRP A 86 12.29 -21.45 -4.00
CA TRP A 86 12.89 -22.31 -2.99
C TRP A 86 11.83 -22.93 -2.06
N MET A 87 10.91 -22.12 -1.54
CA MET A 87 9.82 -22.57 -0.67
C MET A 87 8.91 -23.58 -1.38
N ILE A 88 8.44 -23.25 -2.59
CA ILE A 88 7.57 -24.10 -3.43
C ILE A 88 8.22 -25.46 -3.69
N ARG A 89 9.51 -25.48 -3.99
CA ARG A 89 10.25 -26.72 -4.22
C ARG A 89 10.24 -27.63 -2.99
N TYR A 90 10.49 -27.08 -1.80
CA TYR A 90 10.46 -27.87 -0.56
C TYR A 90 9.05 -28.35 -0.20
N LEU A 91 8.05 -27.49 -0.34
CA LEU A 91 6.66 -27.84 -0.07
C LEU A 91 6.16 -28.98 -0.99
N ALA A 92 6.61 -29.02 -2.25
CA ALA A 92 6.22 -30.06 -3.21
C ALA A 92 6.68 -31.48 -2.83
N GLU A 93 7.67 -31.60 -1.94
CA GLU A 93 8.17 -32.89 -1.45
C GLU A 93 7.33 -33.45 -0.29
N HIS A 94 6.36 -32.69 0.22
CA HIS A 94 5.54 -33.05 1.37
C HIS A 94 4.08 -33.31 0.98
N ASN A 95 3.39 -34.10 1.81
CA ASN A 95 1.95 -34.24 1.71
C ASN A 95 1.30 -33.01 2.36
N LEU A 96 0.66 -32.20 1.54
CA LEU A 96 0.01 -30.97 1.94
C LEU A 96 -1.50 -31.16 1.88
N ASP A 97 -2.15 -30.92 3.00
CA ASP A 97 -3.61 -30.86 3.13
C ASP A 97 -4.05 -29.39 3.04
N LEU A 98 -5.07 -29.13 2.23
CA LEU A 98 -5.57 -27.78 1.99
C LEU A 98 -6.18 -27.16 3.26
N ILE A 99 -6.87 -27.97 4.08
CA ILE A 99 -7.48 -27.54 5.34
C ILE A 99 -6.39 -27.28 6.37
N GLU A 100 -5.38 -28.16 6.46
CA GLU A 100 -4.31 -27.96 7.45
C GLU A 100 -3.38 -26.78 7.10
N ILE A 101 -3.29 -26.39 5.83
CA ILE A 101 -2.54 -25.21 5.39
C ILE A 101 -3.18 -23.91 5.86
N GLU A 102 -4.46 -23.88 6.26
CA GLU A 102 -5.03 -22.72 6.96
C GLU A 102 -4.33 -22.46 8.31
N SER A 103 -3.56 -23.42 8.82
CA SER A 103 -2.66 -23.23 9.95
C SER A 103 -1.20 -23.10 9.50
N TYR A 104 -0.51 -22.07 10.02
CA TYR A 104 0.93 -21.89 9.83
C TYR A 104 1.79 -23.11 10.27
N LYS A 105 1.25 -24.01 11.10
CA LYS A 105 1.97 -25.12 11.73
C LYS A 105 2.53 -26.12 10.73
N VAL A 106 1.79 -26.45 9.66
CA VAL A 106 2.25 -27.42 8.65
C VAL A 106 3.46 -26.87 7.91
N ILE A 107 3.37 -25.61 7.46
CA ILE A 107 4.44 -24.94 6.72
C ILE A 107 5.66 -24.73 7.64
N THR A 108 5.46 -24.16 8.83
CA THR A 108 6.56 -23.89 9.77
C THR A 108 7.28 -25.17 10.20
N LYS A 109 6.58 -26.28 10.43
CA LYS A 109 7.19 -27.59 10.77
C LYS A 109 8.15 -28.10 9.68
N ILE A 110 7.80 -27.92 8.40
CA ILE A 110 8.66 -28.30 7.26
C ILE A 110 9.97 -27.49 7.30
N PHE A 111 9.88 -26.19 7.51
CA PHE A 111 11.04 -25.29 7.46
C PHE A 111 11.83 -25.20 8.77
N GLN A 112 11.26 -25.60 9.91
CA GLN A 112 11.91 -25.60 11.23
C GLN A 112 13.18 -26.46 11.25
N LYS A 113 13.16 -27.62 10.57
CA LYS A 113 14.36 -28.48 10.44
C LYS A 113 15.47 -27.80 9.66
N ILE A 114 15.10 -27.07 8.60
CA ILE A 114 16.05 -26.32 7.76
C ILE A 114 16.62 -25.14 8.55
N ALA A 115 15.77 -24.38 9.24
CA ALA A 115 16.19 -23.25 10.06
C ALA A 115 17.15 -23.67 11.19
N SER A 116 16.84 -24.77 11.87
CA SER A 116 17.71 -25.35 12.92
C SER A 116 19.09 -25.71 12.37
N LYS A 117 19.15 -26.36 11.20
CA LYS A 117 20.42 -26.74 10.54
C LYS A 117 21.24 -25.52 10.11
N THR A 118 20.58 -24.50 9.57
CA THR A 118 21.23 -23.25 9.17
C THR A 118 21.85 -22.53 10.36
N LYS A 119 21.20 -22.55 11.54
CA LYS A 119 21.69 -21.91 12.78
C LYS A 119 22.82 -22.67 13.48
N SER A 120 22.79 -24.00 13.44
CA SER A 120 23.83 -24.84 14.04
C SER A 120 25.14 -24.83 13.24
N ASN A 121 25.10 -24.39 11.97
CA ASN A 121 26.30 -24.27 11.15
C ASN A 121 27.19 -23.13 11.66
N THR A 122 28.35 -23.49 12.22
CA THR A 122 29.32 -22.56 12.83
C THR A 122 29.91 -21.57 11.82
N ILE A 123 29.95 -21.91 10.54
CA ILE A 123 30.43 -21.03 9.46
C ILE A 123 29.48 -19.82 9.27
N ASN A 124 28.20 -19.95 9.65
CA ASN A 124 27.24 -18.84 9.60
C ASN A 124 27.41 -17.85 10.77
N ARG A 125 28.26 -18.17 11.75
CA ARG A 125 28.56 -17.31 12.91
C ARG A 125 29.85 -16.51 12.75
N SER A 126 30.71 -16.89 11.79
CA SER A 126 31.92 -16.12 11.46
C SER A 126 31.59 -14.96 10.54
N SER A 127 32.24 -13.82 10.75
CA SER A 127 32.12 -12.61 9.91
C SER A 127 32.70 -12.77 8.50
N SER A 128 33.37 -13.89 8.20
CA SER A 128 33.89 -14.21 6.87
C SER A 128 32.74 -14.48 5.90
N SER A 129 32.57 -13.57 4.93
CA SER A 129 31.42 -13.52 4.02
C SER A 129 31.39 -14.63 2.96
N GLU A 130 32.47 -15.38 2.78
CA GLU A 130 32.67 -16.24 1.61
C GLU A 130 32.18 -17.69 1.78
N ASN A 131 31.98 -18.18 3.02
CA ASN A 131 31.73 -19.61 3.27
C ASN A 131 30.38 -19.94 3.95
N GLY A 132 29.52 -18.94 4.23
CA GLY A 132 28.25 -19.14 4.95
C GLY A 132 27.02 -19.36 4.06
N ASN A 133 26.01 -20.07 4.58
CA ASN A 133 24.68 -20.28 4.01
C ASN A 133 23.78 -19.01 4.09
N ARG A 134 24.30 -17.85 3.70
CA ARG A 134 23.58 -16.56 3.75
C ARG A 134 22.30 -16.55 2.92
N THR A 135 22.28 -17.33 1.83
CA THR A 135 21.09 -17.48 0.96
C THR A 135 19.92 -18.12 1.71
N ASP A 136 20.15 -19.25 2.40
CA ASP A 136 19.09 -19.92 3.17
C ASP A 136 18.61 -19.06 4.33
N ILE A 137 19.51 -18.29 4.97
CA ILE A 137 19.14 -17.32 6.02
C ILE A 137 18.19 -16.26 5.46
N HIS A 138 18.52 -15.67 4.31
CA HIS A 138 17.63 -14.69 3.66
C HIS A 138 16.31 -15.31 3.20
N TYR A 139 16.32 -16.56 2.73
CA TYR A 139 15.10 -17.24 2.31
C TYR A 139 14.17 -17.55 3.49
N LEU A 140 14.73 -17.93 4.63
CA LEU A 140 13.98 -18.10 5.88
C LEU A 140 13.40 -16.79 6.40
N GLN A 141 14.13 -15.68 6.29
CA GLN A 141 13.60 -14.35 6.62
C GLN A 141 12.42 -13.96 5.73
N ASN A 142 12.53 -14.20 4.43
CA ASN A 142 11.45 -13.92 3.49
C ASN A 142 10.24 -14.85 3.70
N LEU A 143 10.47 -16.11 4.08
CA LEU A 143 9.42 -17.04 4.50
C LEU A 143 8.69 -16.52 5.75
N ASN A 144 9.42 -16.04 6.76
CA ASN A 144 8.81 -15.48 7.96
C ASN A 144 7.90 -14.29 7.62
N LEU A 145 8.38 -13.36 6.80
CA LEU A 145 7.57 -12.22 6.34
C LEU A 145 6.32 -12.64 5.58
N PHE A 146 6.44 -13.65 4.71
CA PHE A 146 5.31 -14.17 3.96
C PHE A 146 4.28 -14.87 4.87
N LEU A 147 4.72 -15.70 5.82
CA LEU A 147 3.81 -16.35 6.76
C LEU A 147 3.17 -15.36 7.73
N SER A 148 3.89 -14.32 8.13
CA SER A 148 3.35 -13.22 8.93
C SER A 148 2.26 -12.45 8.18
N TYR A 149 2.37 -12.35 6.85
CA TYR A 149 1.33 -11.79 6.00
C TYR A 149 0.09 -12.68 5.94
N LEU A 150 0.26 -14.01 5.87
CA LEU A 150 -0.87 -14.96 5.82
C LEU A 150 -1.57 -15.14 7.17
N TYR A 151 -0.81 -15.12 8.26
CA TYR A 151 -1.27 -15.44 9.61
C TYR A 151 -0.88 -14.30 10.58
N PRO A 152 -1.50 -13.12 10.44
CA PRO A 152 -1.09 -11.91 11.17
C PRO A 152 -1.27 -12.02 12.70
N ASP A 153 -2.15 -12.90 13.17
CA ASP A 153 -2.38 -13.12 14.59
C ASP A 153 -1.31 -14.03 15.24
N ASP A 154 -0.55 -14.76 14.43
CA ASP A 154 0.42 -15.78 14.88
C ASP A 154 1.88 -15.37 14.65
N VAL A 155 2.16 -14.13 14.24
CA VAL A 155 3.49 -13.62 13.83
C VAL A 155 4.59 -13.99 14.83
N GLN A 156 4.35 -13.77 16.12
CA GLN A 156 5.35 -14.06 17.15
C GLN A 156 5.62 -15.57 17.27
N ILE A 157 4.59 -16.41 17.15
CA ILE A 157 4.73 -17.87 17.26
C ILE A 157 5.41 -18.45 16.01
N ILE A 158 5.10 -17.90 14.83
CA ILE A 158 5.76 -18.22 13.56
C ILE A 158 7.24 -17.87 13.64
N SER A 159 7.56 -16.66 14.13
CA SER A 159 8.92 -16.22 14.36
C SER A 159 9.64 -17.15 15.34
N ASP A 160 9.01 -17.52 16.46
CA ASP A 160 9.59 -18.45 17.44
C ASP A 160 9.83 -19.86 16.86
N HIS A 161 8.95 -20.36 15.99
CA HIS A 161 9.11 -21.63 15.29
C HIS A 161 10.25 -21.62 14.27
N LEU A 162 10.45 -20.50 13.57
CA LEU A 162 11.49 -20.39 12.54
C LEU A 162 12.85 -19.93 13.10
N ASP A 163 12.89 -19.15 14.18
CA ASP A 163 14.14 -18.63 14.78
C ASP A 163 14.62 -19.44 16.00
N HIS A 164 13.75 -20.21 16.66
CA HIS A 164 14.02 -20.97 17.91
C HIS A 164 14.81 -20.16 18.94
N GLY A 165 14.19 -19.08 19.40
CA GLY A 165 14.66 -18.18 20.45
C GLY A 165 13.92 -16.85 20.36
N LYS A 166 13.50 -16.30 21.52
CA LYS A 166 12.79 -15.01 21.58
C LYS A 166 13.63 -13.91 20.94
N LYS A 167 13.28 -13.49 19.72
CA LYS A 167 13.49 -12.11 19.33
C LYS A 167 12.30 -11.32 19.84
N ILE A 168 12.60 -10.29 20.61
CA ILE A 168 11.67 -9.17 20.80
C ILE A 168 11.70 -8.40 19.49
N GLU A 169 10.96 -8.86 18.49
CA GLU A 169 10.56 -7.95 17.43
C GLU A 169 9.55 -7.01 18.08
N SER A 170 9.78 -5.71 17.96
CA SER A 170 8.79 -4.72 18.39
C SER A 170 7.56 -4.94 17.52
N ILE A 171 6.59 -5.70 18.03
CA ILE A 171 5.23 -5.68 17.52
C ILE A 171 4.83 -4.22 17.61
N ILE A 172 4.77 -3.53 16.47
CA ILE A 172 4.08 -2.25 16.42
C ILE A 172 2.62 -2.65 16.62
N GLU A 173 2.19 -2.63 17.87
CA GLU A 173 0.79 -2.84 18.19
C GLU A 173 -0.03 -1.90 17.30
N PRO A 174 -1.11 -2.39 16.67
CA PRO A 174 -2.00 -1.51 15.94
C PRO A 174 -2.44 -0.39 16.90
N PRO A 175 -2.42 0.88 16.45
CA PRO A 175 -2.82 1.99 17.30
C PRO A 175 -4.24 1.74 17.81
N SER A 176 -4.47 2.01 19.10
CA SER A 176 -5.78 1.82 19.70
C SER A 176 -6.85 2.61 18.95
N GLU A 177 -8.10 2.13 18.99
CA GLU A 177 -9.25 2.82 18.38
C GLU A 177 -9.29 4.30 18.79
N PHE A 178 -9.08 4.58 20.07
CA PHE A 178 -9.02 5.94 20.61
C PHE A 178 -7.91 6.77 19.94
N CYS A 179 -6.70 6.21 19.79
CA CYS A 179 -5.59 6.88 19.13
C CYS A 179 -5.91 7.23 17.67
N VAL A 180 -6.57 6.33 16.95
CA VAL A 180 -6.96 6.56 15.54
C VAL A 180 -8.04 7.63 15.41
N VAL A 181 -9.06 7.61 16.27
CA VAL A 181 -10.11 8.64 16.30
C VAL A 181 -9.52 10.01 16.63
N GLU A 182 -8.71 10.11 17.69
CA GLU A 182 -8.09 11.36 18.11
C GLU A 182 -7.10 11.92 17.08
N SER A 183 -6.31 11.06 16.45
CA SER A 183 -5.42 11.46 15.35
C SER A 183 -6.21 11.99 14.15
N THR A 184 -7.33 11.35 13.83
CA THR A 184 -8.22 11.81 12.75
C THR A 184 -8.87 13.15 13.11
N ARG A 185 -9.28 13.35 14.37
CA ARG A 185 -9.82 14.60 14.88
C ARG A 185 -8.81 15.74 14.76
N TYR A 186 -7.58 15.52 15.22
CA TYR A 186 -6.49 16.48 15.11
C TYR A 186 -6.24 16.87 13.65
N ILE A 187 -6.23 15.89 12.74
CA ILE A 187 -6.00 16.15 11.31
C ILE A 187 -7.17 16.90 10.68
N ALA A 188 -8.42 16.59 11.04
CA ALA A 188 -9.59 17.33 10.59
C ALA A 188 -9.55 18.81 11.02
N GLN A 189 -9.12 19.10 12.26
CA GLN A 189 -8.93 20.47 12.73
C GLN A 189 -7.80 21.19 11.97
N ARG A 190 -6.69 20.50 11.72
CA ARG A 190 -5.56 21.05 10.96
C ARG A 190 -5.95 21.38 9.51
N ILE A 191 -6.76 20.55 8.85
CA ILE A 191 -7.26 20.84 7.50
C ILE A 191 -8.04 22.15 7.47
N LYS A 192 -8.98 22.35 8.41
CA LYS A 192 -9.76 23.59 8.49
C LYS A 192 -8.88 24.82 8.74
N HIS A 193 -7.86 24.67 9.59
CA HIS A 193 -6.93 25.75 9.86
C HIS A 193 -6.13 26.15 8.62
N GLU A 194 -5.53 25.18 7.93
CA GLU A 194 -4.73 25.43 6.72
C GLU A 194 -5.60 25.90 5.55
N GLU A 195 -6.85 25.42 5.41
CA GLU A 195 -7.80 25.89 4.41
C GLU A 195 -7.99 27.42 4.49
N ASN A 196 -8.25 27.95 5.69
CA ASN A 196 -8.44 29.38 5.90
C ASN A 196 -7.20 30.19 5.49
N LYS A 197 -6.01 29.71 5.88
CA LYS A 197 -4.73 30.32 5.56
C LYS A 197 -4.50 30.38 4.05
N HIS A 198 -4.75 29.27 3.34
CA HIS A 198 -4.52 29.20 1.91
C HIS A 198 -5.61 29.91 1.09
N SER A 199 -6.85 29.93 1.55
CA SER A 199 -7.94 30.69 0.90
C SER A 199 -7.63 32.19 0.87
N ASN A 200 -7.08 32.72 1.98
CA ASN A 200 -6.64 34.11 2.05
C ASN A 200 -5.44 34.40 1.12
N ALA A 201 -4.46 33.49 1.08
CA ALA A 201 -3.33 33.64 0.16
C ALA A 201 -3.79 33.61 -1.31
N LEU A 202 -4.71 32.72 -1.66
CA LEU A 202 -5.20 32.57 -3.03
C LEU A 202 -6.05 33.76 -3.50
N SER A 203 -6.82 34.38 -2.60
CA SER A 203 -7.60 35.58 -2.93
C SER A 203 -6.70 36.77 -3.29
N ILE A 204 -5.57 36.92 -2.60
CA ILE A 204 -4.54 37.93 -2.91
C ILE A 204 -3.96 37.69 -4.31
N LEU A 205 -3.57 36.44 -4.62
CA LEU A 205 -3.03 36.09 -5.94
C LEU A 205 -4.06 36.36 -7.06
N LYS A 206 -5.32 36.04 -6.83
CA LYS A 206 -6.40 36.27 -7.79
C LYS A 206 -6.61 37.76 -8.10
N GLY A 207 -6.45 38.62 -7.09
CA GLY A 207 -6.60 40.07 -7.21
C GLY A 207 -5.39 40.79 -7.84
N ASN A 208 -4.26 40.11 -7.98
CA ASN A 208 -3.04 40.71 -8.50
C ASN A 208 -2.98 40.64 -10.04
N PRO A 209 -2.99 41.79 -10.75
CA PRO A 209 -2.94 41.81 -12.22
C PRO A 209 -1.56 41.44 -12.80
N THR A 210 -0.49 41.53 -12.00
CA THR A 210 0.90 41.30 -12.40
C THR A 210 1.49 40.09 -11.69
N LEU A 211 0.73 38.99 -11.63
CA LEU A 211 1.15 37.75 -11.01
C LEU A 211 2.30 37.09 -11.80
N THR A 212 3.27 36.53 -11.09
CA THR A 212 4.41 35.80 -11.65
C THR A 212 4.24 34.29 -11.48
N GLU A 213 4.90 33.51 -12.36
CA GLU A 213 4.98 32.05 -12.23
C GLU A 213 5.57 31.60 -10.87
N ASN A 214 6.53 32.36 -10.35
CA ASN A 214 7.15 32.10 -9.06
C ASN A 214 6.16 32.22 -7.89
N GLU A 215 5.24 33.18 -7.94
CA GLU A 215 4.20 33.34 -6.92
C GLU A 215 3.18 32.20 -6.96
N ILE A 216 2.75 31.78 -8.15
CA ILE A 216 1.85 30.62 -8.35
C ILE A 216 2.53 29.34 -7.83
N THR A 217 3.80 29.15 -8.14
CA THR A 217 4.57 27.97 -7.72
C THR A 217 4.84 27.99 -6.20
N SER A 218 5.12 29.17 -5.64
CA SER A 218 5.29 29.35 -4.20
C SER A 218 4.00 29.01 -3.43
N PHE A 219 2.86 29.46 -3.95
CA PHE A 219 1.55 29.09 -3.41
C PHE A 219 1.36 27.57 -3.42
N PHE A 220 1.59 26.91 -4.56
CA PHE A 220 1.51 25.46 -4.66
C PHE A 220 2.36 24.75 -3.60
N LYS A 221 3.62 25.16 -3.44
CA LYS A 221 4.53 24.61 -2.42
C LYS A 221 3.99 24.83 -1.00
N SER A 222 3.45 26.02 -0.71
CA SER A 222 2.89 26.33 0.60
C SER A 222 1.69 25.46 0.97
N THR A 223 0.89 25.02 -0.01
CA THR A 223 -0.30 24.16 0.24
C THR A 223 0.02 22.70 0.53
N LYS A 224 1.29 22.31 0.59
CA LYS A 224 1.66 20.89 0.70
C LYS A 224 1.08 20.20 1.94
N ASP A 225 1.14 20.86 3.09
CA ASP A 225 0.65 20.28 4.34
C ASP A 225 -0.88 20.15 4.35
N TYR A 226 -1.59 21.16 3.84
CA TYR A 226 -3.03 21.11 3.64
C TYR A 226 -3.45 19.91 2.79
N ARG A 227 -2.78 19.73 1.65
CA ARG A 227 -3.02 18.63 0.71
C ARG A 227 -2.77 17.26 1.34
N ASN A 228 -1.65 17.12 2.06
CA ASN A 228 -1.31 15.88 2.74
C ASN A 228 -2.29 15.53 3.87
N CYS A 229 -2.68 16.52 4.67
CA CYS A 229 -3.68 16.31 5.72
C CYS A 229 -5.03 15.94 5.11
N PHE A 230 -5.46 16.63 4.04
CA PHE A 230 -6.70 16.31 3.34
C PHE A 230 -6.70 14.87 2.81
N LEU A 231 -5.61 14.44 2.17
CA LEU A 231 -5.46 13.07 1.68
C LEU A 231 -5.58 12.04 2.82
N TYR A 232 -4.97 12.31 3.98
CA TYR A 232 -5.08 11.44 5.15
C TYR A 232 -6.52 11.34 5.65
N LEU A 233 -7.21 12.48 5.80
CA LEU A 233 -8.62 12.48 6.23
C LEU A 233 -9.49 11.75 5.22
N PHE A 234 -9.25 11.96 3.92
CA PHE A 234 -9.97 11.29 2.85
C PHE A 234 -9.80 9.77 2.92
N ILE A 235 -8.57 9.28 3.14
CA ILE A 235 -8.28 7.86 3.36
C ILE A 235 -8.99 7.34 4.61
N ALA A 236 -8.95 8.09 5.73
CA ALA A 236 -9.61 7.72 6.98
C ALA A 236 -11.12 7.50 6.81
N VAL A 237 -11.77 8.44 6.11
CA VAL A 237 -13.22 8.44 5.92
C VAL A 237 -13.64 7.39 4.90
N THR A 238 -12.95 7.30 3.77
CA THR A 238 -13.38 6.40 2.69
C THR A 238 -12.94 4.96 2.91
N GLY A 239 -11.84 4.74 3.64
CA GLY A 239 -11.19 3.43 3.75
C GLY A 239 -10.54 2.99 2.43
N ILE A 240 -10.28 3.92 1.51
CA ILE A 240 -9.50 3.69 0.30
C ILE A 240 -8.01 3.53 0.66
N ASN A 241 -7.24 2.73 -0.09
CA ASN A 241 -5.79 2.73 0.10
C ASN A 241 -5.16 3.98 -0.53
N GLY A 242 -3.94 4.29 -0.07
CA GLY A 242 -3.16 5.41 -0.58
C GLY A 242 -2.98 5.38 -2.10
N THR A 243 -2.84 4.21 -2.73
CA THR A 243 -2.61 4.19 -4.18
C THR A 243 -3.86 4.42 -5.01
N ASN A 244 -5.02 3.94 -4.58
CA ASN A 244 -6.26 4.22 -5.27
C ASN A 244 -6.65 5.70 -5.08
N SER A 245 -6.36 6.32 -3.92
CA SER A 245 -6.61 7.76 -3.76
C SER A 245 -5.75 8.63 -4.66
N MET A 246 -4.57 8.15 -5.09
CA MET A 246 -3.75 8.87 -6.07
C MET A 246 -4.38 8.94 -7.46
N LEU A 247 -5.28 8.02 -7.80
CA LEU A 247 -5.95 7.96 -9.10
C LEU A 247 -7.21 8.83 -9.16
N ILE A 248 -7.63 9.41 -8.04
CA ILE A 248 -8.81 10.28 -7.95
C ILE A 248 -8.47 11.65 -8.54
N THR A 249 -9.25 12.06 -9.52
CA THR A 249 -9.19 13.40 -10.12
C THR A 249 -10.02 14.39 -9.31
N LEU A 250 -9.78 15.69 -9.50
CA LEU A 250 -10.65 16.73 -8.91
C LEU A 250 -12.10 16.63 -9.44
N GLU A 251 -12.29 16.21 -10.69
CA GLU A 251 -13.61 16.01 -11.31
C GLU A 251 -14.40 14.88 -10.64
N ASP A 252 -13.71 13.79 -10.28
CA ASP A 252 -14.32 12.69 -9.51
C ASP A 252 -14.89 13.17 -8.17
N LEU A 253 -14.34 14.25 -7.61
CA LEU A 253 -14.77 14.83 -6.35
C LEU A 253 -15.79 15.96 -6.54
N ASP A 254 -15.88 16.60 -7.70
CA ASP A 254 -16.70 17.80 -7.92
C ASP A 254 -18.20 17.53 -7.77
N ILE A 255 -18.87 18.34 -6.96
CA ILE A 255 -20.27 18.16 -6.58
C ILE A 255 -21.07 19.25 -7.25
N THR A 256 -21.51 18.99 -8.48
CA THR A 256 -22.44 19.88 -9.17
C THR A 256 -23.76 19.93 -8.39
N ASN A 257 -24.07 21.11 -7.85
CA ASN A 257 -25.26 21.47 -7.05
C ASN A 257 -26.47 20.55 -7.23
N ASN A 258 -26.56 19.51 -6.42
CA ASN A 258 -27.74 18.68 -6.33
C ASN A 258 -28.40 18.96 -4.98
N LYS A 259 -29.60 19.54 -4.95
CA LYS A 259 -30.30 19.92 -3.70
C LYS A 259 -30.59 18.73 -2.75
N LYS A 260 -30.27 17.49 -3.16
CA LYS A 260 -30.42 16.24 -2.43
C LYS A 260 -29.09 15.47 -2.30
N ILE A 261 -28.03 16.09 -1.78
CA ILE A 261 -26.80 15.32 -1.48
C ILE A 261 -27.09 14.46 -0.23
N SER A 262 -27.34 13.16 -0.40
CA SER A 262 -27.36 12.14 0.67
C SER A 262 -25.96 11.54 0.92
N GLY A 263 -24.99 11.90 0.09
CA GLY A 263 -23.65 11.33 -0.02
C GLY A 263 -23.22 11.36 -1.49
N LYS A 264 -21.98 10.95 -1.79
CA LYS A 264 -21.48 10.79 -3.17
C LYS A 264 -20.73 9.47 -3.26
N SER A 265 -21.05 8.68 -4.28
CA SER A 265 -20.24 7.52 -4.65
C SER A 265 -19.22 7.93 -5.70
N ILE A 266 -17.94 7.61 -5.46
CA ILE A 266 -16.87 7.81 -6.43
C ILE A 266 -16.48 6.45 -7.00
N SER A 267 -16.38 6.37 -8.32
CA SER A 267 -15.95 5.19 -9.05
C SER A 267 -14.56 5.41 -9.65
N ILE A 268 -13.61 4.54 -9.34
CA ILE A 268 -12.25 4.61 -9.91
C ILE A 268 -12.08 3.43 -10.86
N TYR A 269 -11.79 3.73 -12.12
CA TYR A 269 -11.49 2.71 -13.11
C TYR A 269 -10.03 2.28 -13.02
N LYS A 270 -9.82 1.01 -12.67
CA LYS A 270 -8.51 0.36 -12.67
C LYS A 270 -8.26 -0.27 -14.04
N LYS A 271 -7.58 0.48 -14.91
CA LYS A 271 -7.28 0.05 -16.29
C LYS A 271 -6.53 -1.27 -16.39
N ARG A 272 -5.64 -1.59 -15.44
CA ARG A 272 -4.85 -2.84 -15.44
C ARG A 272 -5.67 -4.06 -15.01
N ALA A 273 -6.53 -3.91 -14.00
CA ALA A 273 -7.45 -4.96 -13.54
C ALA A 273 -8.81 -4.97 -14.26
N ASN A 274 -9.04 -4.06 -15.22
CA ASN A 274 -10.32 -3.87 -15.91
C ASN A 274 -11.53 -3.89 -14.97
N LYS A 275 -11.43 -3.19 -13.84
CA LYS A 275 -12.49 -3.16 -12.82
C LYS A 275 -12.74 -1.76 -12.30
N ILE A 276 -13.94 -1.54 -11.80
CA ILE A 276 -14.35 -0.28 -11.17
C ILE A 276 -14.45 -0.53 -9.66
N VAL A 277 -13.81 0.33 -8.87
CA VAL A 277 -13.92 0.30 -7.40
C VAL A 277 -14.74 1.50 -6.95
N PHE A 278 -15.72 1.25 -6.09
CA PHE A 278 -16.65 2.25 -5.58
C PHE A 278 -16.34 2.61 -4.12
N PHE A 279 -16.45 3.88 -3.81
CA PHE A 279 -16.31 4.40 -2.45
C PHE A 279 -17.43 5.39 -2.16
N GLU A 280 -18.13 5.21 -1.05
CA GLU A 280 -19.09 6.19 -0.56
C GLU A 280 -18.43 7.23 0.32
N ILE A 281 -18.86 8.47 0.11
CA ILE A 281 -18.48 9.62 0.90
C ILE A 281 -19.73 10.19 1.59
N PRO A 282 -19.70 10.32 2.92
CA PRO A 282 -20.78 10.97 3.67
C PRO A 282 -20.98 12.43 3.26
N LYS A 283 -22.24 12.87 3.24
CA LYS A 283 -22.63 14.26 2.92
C LYS A 283 -21.86 15.31 3.70
N GLU A 284 -21.69 15.09 5.00
CA GLU A 284 -21.05 16.07 5.89
C GLU A 284 -19.56 16.25 5.58
N ILE A 285 -18.89 15.17 5.15
CA ILE A 285 -17.49 15.22 4.74
C ILE A 285 -17.35 15.93 3.40
N LEU A 286 -18.28 15.66 2.49
CA LEU A 286 -18.35 16.33 1.20
C LEU A 286 -18.44 17.85 1.35
N THR A 287 -19.35 18.33 2.19
CA THR A 287 -19.55 19.77 2.39
C THR A 287 -18.44 20.42 3.22
N LYS A 288 -17.99 19.77 4.30
CA LYS A 288 -17.03 20.37 5.25
C LYS A 288 -15.58 20.36 4.75
N PHE A 289 -15.18 19.36 3.99
CA PHE A 289 -13.75 19.14 3.67
C PHE A 289 -13.47 19.06 2.18
N ILE A 290 -14.31 18.36 1.42
CA ILE A 290 -14.04 18.10 0.00
C ILE A 290 -14.37 19.31 -0.88
N ALA A 291 -15.53 19.93 -0.71
CA ALA A 291 -15.92 21.09 -1.52
C ALA A 291 -14.94 22.28 -1.38
N PRO A 292 -14.47 22.67 -0.17
CA PRO A 292 -13.47 23.72 -0.04
C PRO A 292 -12.14 23.37 -0.71
N PHE A 293 -11.69 22.13 -0.56
CA PHE A 293 -10.47 21.64 -1.21
C PHE A 293 -10.55 21.76 -2.74
N ILE A 294 -11.62 21.25 -3.35
CA ILE A 294 -11.82 21.34 -4.80
C ILE A 294 -11.88 22.79 -5.26
N SER A 295 -12.64 23.64 -4.56
CA SER A 295 -12.81 25.05 -4.91
C SER A 295 -11.46 25.80 -4.95
N LEU A 296 -10.64 25.59 -3.93
CA LEU A 296 -9.31 26.18 -3.82
C LEU A 296 -8.42 25.72 -4.99
N PHE A 297 -8.39 24.43 -5.29
CA PHE A 297 -7.52 23.89 -6.35
C PHE A 297 -8.02 24.13 -7.77
N ASN A 298 -9.34 24.22 -8.01
CA ASN A 298 -9.89 24.68 -9.28
C ASN A 298 -9.51 26.14 -9.54
N THR A 299 -9.56 26.99 -8.51
CA THR A 299 -9.13 28.39 -8.61
C THR A 299 -7.64 28.48 -8.91
N TYR A 300 -6.80 27.66 -8.26
CA TYR A 300 -5.38 27.55 -8.59
C TYR A 300 -5.14 27.12 -10.04
N ASN A 301 -5.80 26.08 -10.52
CA ASN A 301 -5.66 25.60 -11.90
C ASN A 301 -6.06 26.68 -12.92
N THR A 302 -7.09 27.47 -12.61
CA THR A 302 -7.50 28.61 -13.45
C THR A 302 -6.40 29.67 -13.55
N LEU A 303 -5.67 29.93 -12.45
CA LEU A 303 -4.51 30.83 -12.49
C LEU A 303 -3.37 30.23 -13.33
N CYS A 304 -3.09 28.94 -13.18
CA CYS A 304 -2.10 28.26 -14.03
C CYS A 304 -2.46 28.38 -15.51
N ASP A 305 -3.73 28.20 -15.89
CA ASP A 305 -4.20 28.38 -17.27
C ASP A 305 -4.01 29.81 -17.77
N LYS A 306 -4.41 30.79 -16.96
CA LYS A 306 -4.28 32.22 -17.30
C LYS A 306 -2.83 32.64 -17.56
N PHE A 307 -1.88 32.10 -16.79
CA PHE A 307 -0.47 32.48 -16.85
C PHE A 307 0.41 31.45 -17.58
N GLY A 308 -0.17 30.43 -18.21
CA GLY A 308 0.55 29.42 -18.98
C GLY A 308 1.48 28.52 -18.16
N VAL A 309 1.23 28.35 -16.87
CA VAL A 309 2.09 27.56 -15.97
C VAL A 309 1.73 26.08 -16.03
N ASN A 310 2.70 25.22 -16.32
CA ASN A 310 2.51 23.76 -16.41
C ASN A 310 2.61 23.07 -15.03
N SER A 311 1.84 23.53 -14.04
CA SER A 311 1.84 23.03 -12.65
C SER A 311 0.44 22.66 -12.12
N LYS A 312 -0.53 22.50 -13.04
CA LYS A 312 -1.91 22.15 -12.71
C LYS A 312 -2.03 20.86 -11.89
N LEU A 313 -2.98 20.88 -10.97
CA LEU A 313 -3.36 19.75 -10.13
C LEU A 313 -4.55 19.02 -10.73
N HIS A 314 -4.27 17.88 -11.37
CA HIS A 314 -5.32 17.05 -11.96
C HIS A 314 -5.75 15.93 -11.02
N PHE A 315 -4.79 15.36 -10.27
CA PHE A 315 -5.01 14.26 -9.34
C PHE A 315 -4.74 14.66 -7.90
N MET A 316 -5.48 14.07 -6.96
CA MET A 316 -5.15 14.16 -5.54
C MET A 316 -3.73 13.65 -5.25
N GLY A 317 -3.29 12.60 -5.97
CA GLY A 317 -1.95 12.02 -5.80
C GLY A 317 -0.79 12.88 -6.32
N GLN A 318 -1.03 13.75 -7.31
CA GLN A 318 -0.02 14.65 -7.89
C GLN A 318 0.46 15.72 -6.88
N GLN A 319 -0.26 15.85 -5.77
CA GLN A 319 0.04 16.76 -4.68
C GLN A 319 1.23 16.30 -3.84
N VAL A 320 1.60 15.02 -3.95
CA VAL A 320 2.71 14.36 -3.27
C VAL A 320 3.92 14.35 -4.20
N LEU A 321 4.50 15.53 -4.48
CA LEU A 321 5.78 15.59 -5.19
C LEU A 321 6.95 15.67 -4.21
N CYS A 322 7.80 14.65 -4.35
CA CYS A 322 8.99 14.30 -3.60
C CYS A 322 10.11 15.34 -3.76
N GLU A 323 10.68 15.81 -2.66
CA GLU A 323 12.06 16.29 -2.64
C GLU A 323 12.80 15.51 -1.56
N ARG A 324 13.38 14.39 -2.01
CA ARG A 324 14.58 13.72 -1.48
C ARG A 324 14.98 14.20 -0.07
N ASN A 325 14.54 13.44 0.95
CA ASN A 325 15.03 13.41 2.35
C ASN A 325 14.14 13.93 3.48
N GLU A 326 12.88 14.36 3.30
CA GLU A 326 12.00 14.68 4.46
C GLU A 326 10.49 14.36 4.25
N TYR A 327 10.15 13.27 3.55
CA TYR A 327 8.75 12.85 3.37
C TYR A 327 8.50 11.38 3.74
N ARG A 328 7.42 11.16 4.51
CA ARG A 328 6.86 9.84 4.81
C ARG A 328 6.22 9.30 3.54
N HIS A 329 6.88 8.32 2.94
CA HIS A 329 6.39 7.53 1.81
C HIS A 329 5.04 6.89 2.10
N ILE A 330 4.38 6.42 1.03
CA ILE A 330 3.03 5.87 1.05
C ILE A 330 2.89 4.71 2.06
N LEU A 331 4.00 4.08 2.47
CA LEU A 331 4.10 3.15 3.60
C LEU A 331 3.25 3.50 4.84
N GLN A 332 3.24 4.76 5.29
CA GLN A 332 2.40 5.16 6.44
C GLN A 332 0.90 5.26 6.12
N TYR A 333 0.57 5.56 4.87
CA TYR A 333 -0.81 5.69 4.40
C TYR A 333 -1.42 4.31 4.09
N TYR A 334 -0.59 3.30 3.79
CA TYR A 334 -1.01 1.91 3.55
C TYR A 334 -1.47 1.19 4.82
N THR A 335 -0.72 1.32 5.92
CA THR A 335 -1.11 0.75 7.22
C THR A 335 -2.33 1.44 7.81
N PHE A 336 -2.48 2.74 7.57
CA PHE A 336 -3.57 3.54 8.11
C PHE A 336 -4.95 3.10 7.63
N ARG A 337 -5.09 2.66 6.37
CA ARG A 337 -6.34 2.06 5.86
C ARG A 337 -6.73 0.81 6.65
N SER A 338 -5.77 -0.09 6.86
CA SER A 338 -6.02 -1.34 7.57
C SER A 338 -6.49 -1.10 9.00
N TRP A 339 -5.93 -0.08 9.67
CA TRP A 339 -6.31 0.32 11.03
C TRP A 339 -7.68 1.00 11.12
N THR A 340 -8.04 1.81 10.12
CA THR A 340 -9.31 2.57 10.13
C THR A 340 -10.50 1.75 9.66
N LYS A 341 -10.30 0.69 8.87
CA LYS A 341 -11.36 -0.18 8.36
C LYS A 341 -12.34 -0.68 9.43
N PRO A 342 -11.92 -1.25 10.58
CA PRO A 342 -12.85 -1.74 11.61
C PRO A 342 -13.62 -0.64 12.35
N ILE A 343 -13.17 0.61 12.31
CA ILE A 343 -13.73 1.71 13.12
C ILE A 343 -14.20 2.91 12.29
N LYS A 344 -14.26 2.76 10.96
CA LYS A 344 -14.65 3.80 10.00
C LYS A 344 -15.95 4.51 10.39
N GLN A 345 -16.97 3.75 10.77
CA GLN A 345 -18.27 4.33 11.15
C GLN A 345 -18.13 5.27 12.34
N LYS A 346 -17.35 4.88 13.36
CA LYS A 346 -17.10 5.71 14.55
C LYS A 346 -16.36 7.00 14.23
N VAL A 347 -15.41 6.94 13.28
CA VAL A 347 -14.72 8.14 12.76
C VAL A 347 -15.72 9.09 12.10
N ILE A 348 -16.59 8.56 11.24
CA ILE A 348 -17.63 9.35 10.57
C ILE A 348 -18.58 9.97 11.59
N ASP A 349 -19.12 9.16 12.51
CA ASP A 349 -20.05 9.61 13.55
C ASP A 349 -19.42 10.70 14.43
N HIS A 350 -18.17 10.51 14.85
CA HIS A 350 -17.46 11.47 15.72
C HIS A 350 -17.17 12.81 15.01
N LEU A 351 -16.81 12.78 13.73
CA LEU A 351 -16.67 13.99 12.91
C LEU A 351 -18.02 14.71 12.71
N GLY A 352 -19.12 13.95 12.74
CA GLY A 352 -20.50 14.47 12.81
C GLY A 352 -20.86 15.08 14.17
N MET A 353 -20.41 14.48 15.28
CA MET A 353 -20.72 14.93 16.66
C MET A 353 -19.92 16.15 17.13
N SER A 354 -18.70 16.37 16.61
CA SER A 354 -17.84 17.53 16.96
C SER A 354 -18.41 18.91 16.53
N THR A 355 -19.70 18.97 16.19
CA THR A 355 -20.41 20.16 15.74
C THR A 355 -21.66 20.52 16.56
N ASN A 356 -21.80 19.98 17.77
CA ASN A 356 -22.67 20.58 18.79
C ASN A 356 -21.87 21.38 19.81
#